data_AF-A0A8T5UKM7-F1
#
_entry.id   AF-A0A8T5UKM7-F1
#
_cell.length_a   1.000
_cell.length_b   1.000
_cell.length_c   1.000
_cell.angle_alpha   90.00
_cell.angle_beta   90.00
_cell.angle_gamma   90.00
#
_symmetry.space_group_name_H-M   'P 1'
#
loop_
_entity.id
_entity.type
_entity.pdbx_description
1 polymer ?
#
loop_
_entity_poly.entity_id
_entity_poly.type
_entity_poly.pdbx_seq_one_letter_code
_entity_poly.pdbx_strand_id
1 'polypeptide(L)' 'MYIIITLKDGTEHSLLIFELEECGIYQKTFFIANKKERIEFPIDSLSSFRVESSKGRSWEGDSTILNPAIIILSQCLP' A
#
# COMPACT_ATOMS: atom_id res chain seq x y z
N MET A 1 -2.68 2.36 11.34
CA MET A 1 -1.52 2.62 10.46
C MET A 1 -2.02 2.60 9.05
N TYR A 2 -1.62 3.58 8.25
CA TYR A 2 -2.05 3.72 6.87
C TYR A 2 -0.84 3.65 5.95
N ILE A 3 -1.00 2.98 4.83
CA ILE A 3 -0.11 3.17 3.68
C ILE A 3 -0.79 4.17 2.75
N ILE A 4 -0.06 5.22 2.40
CA ILE A 4 -0.52 6.28 1.53
C ILE A 4 0.27 6.17 0.24
N ILE A 5 -0.43 5.90 -0.85
CA ILE A 5 0.15 5.79 -2.19
C ILE A 5 -0.18 7.06 -2.95
N THR A 6 0.85 7.74 -3.46
CA THR A 6 0.72 8.95 -4.26
C THR A 6 0.97 8.59 -5.72
N LEU A 7 0.04 8.96 -6.59
CA LEU A 7 0.12 8.79 -8.03
C LEU A 7 0.77 10.01 -8.71
N LYS A 8 1.21 9.85 -9.96
CA LYS A 8 1.87 10.92 -10.74
C LYS A 8 0.96 12.11 -11.07
N ASP A 9 -0.35 11.91 -11.05
CA ASP A 9 -1.35 12.98 -11.19
C ASP A 9 -1.58 13.76 -9.87
N GLY A 10 -0.92 13.35 -8.79
CA GLY A 10 -1.05 13.95 -7.46
C GLY A 10 -2.14 13.33 -6.59
N THR A 11 -2.89 12.35 -7.08
CA THR A 11 -3.92 11.65 -6.31
C THR A 11 -3.28 10.83 -5.18
N GLU A 12 -3.86 10.89 -3.99
CA GLU A 12 -3.43 10.09 -2.83
C GLU A 12 -4.48 9.04 -2.46
N HIS A 13 -4.04 7.80 -2.25
CA HIS A 13 -4.86 6.70 -1.78
C HIS A 13 -4.38 6.25 -0.40
N SER A 14 -5.23 6.42 0.61
CA SER A 14 -4.96 5.97 1.99
C SER A 14 -5.58 4.61 2.24
N LEU A 15 -4.78 3.64 2.66
CA LEU A 15 -5.21 2.26 2.87
C LEU A 15 -4.89 1.82 4.30
N LEU A 16 -5.89 1.28 5.00
CA LEU A 16 -5.72 0.83 6.37
C LEU A 16 -5.02 -0.54 6.40
N ILE A 17 -3.80 -0.56 6.95
CA ILE A 17 -2.91 -1.74 6.90
C ILE A 17 -3.50 -2.99 7.56
N PHE A 18 -4.29 -2.81 8.62
CA PHE A 18 -4.87 -3.92 9.38
C PHE A 18 -6.02 -4.64 8.69
N GLU A 19 -6.55 -4.05 7.63
CA GLU A 19 -7.59 -4.69 6.82
C GLU A 19 -7.00 -5.41 5.61
N LEU A 20 -5.70 -5.22 5.33
CA LEU A 20 -5.06 -5.81 4.16
C LEU A 20 -4.81 -7.30 4.36
N GLU A 21 -5.21 -8.08 3.36
CA GLU A 21 -5.02 -9.53 3.34
C GLU A 21 -4.06 -9.97 2.23
N GLU A 22 -3.97 -9.20 1.14
CA GLU A 22 -3.15 -9.56 -0.01
C GLU A 22 -2.51 -8.32 -0.65
N CYS A 23 -1.28 -8.46 -1.12
CA CYS A 23 -0.64 -7.49 -2.00
C CYS A 23 0.26 -8.21 -2.99
N GLY A 24 0.47 -7.62 -4.17
CA GLY A 24 1.32 -8.23 -5.17
C GLY A 24 1.51 -7.36 -6.40
N ILE A 25 2.27 -7.90 -7.35
CA ILE A 25 2.35 -7.38 -8.71
C ILE A 25 1.66 -8.40 -9.61
N TYR A 26 0.76 -7.92 -10.46
CA TYR A 26 0.25 -8.69 -11.58
C TYR A 26 0.44 -7.88 -12.86
N GLN A 27 1.17 -8.46 -13.81
CA GLN A 27 1.58 -7.81 -15.07
C GLN A 27 2.37 -6.51 -14.84
N LYS A 28 1.72 -5.34 -14.96
CA LYS A 28 2.31 -4.01 -14.75
C LYS A 28 1.55 -3.21 -13.70
N THR A 29 0.85 -3.91 -12.82
CA THR A 29 -0.07 -3.30 -11.86
C THR A 29 0.29 -3.80 -10.48
N PHE A 30 0.56 -2.86 -9.58
CA PHE A 30 0.59 -3.14 -8.15
C PHE A 30 -0.85 -3.27 -7.66
N PHE A 31 -1.15 -4.33 -6.91
CA PHE A 31 -2.45 -4.49 -6.28
C PHE A 31 -2.32 -4.69 -4.79
N ILE A 32 -3.37 -4.27 -4.10
CA ILE A 32 -3.53 -4.43 -2.66
C ILE A 32 -4.99 -4.67 -2.36
N ALA A 33 -5.29 -5.66 -1.53
CA ALA A 33 -6.66 -6.11 -1.30
C ALA A 33 -6.94 -6.35 0.17
N ASN A 34 -8.20 -6.11 0.54
CA ASN A 34 -8.81 -6.50 1.79
C ASN A 34 -10.02 -7.40 1.51
N LYS A 35 -10.74 -7.83 2.55
CA LYS A 35 -11.96 -8.65 2.43
C LYS A 35 -13.07 -8.07 1.55
N LYS A 36 -13.09 -6.75 1.33
CA LYS A 36 -14.16 -6.02 0.66
C LYS A 36 -13.81 -5.66 -0.78
N GLU A 37 -12.56 -5.27 -1.01
CA GLU A 37 -12.13 -4.71 -2.28
C GLU A 37 -10.66 -5.00 -2.57
N ARG A 38 -10.38 -5.05 -3.87
CA ARG A 38 -9.03 -5.10 -4.44
C ARG A 38 -8.81 -3.80 -5.20
N ILE A 39 -7.76 -3.09 -4.82
CA ILE A 39 -7.38 -1.82 -5.44
C ILE A 39 -6.12 -2.04 -6.25
N GLU A 40 -6.11 -1.49 -7.45
CA GLU A 40 -5.10 -1.73 -8.46
C GLU A 40 -4.51 -0.41 -8.95
N PHE A 41 -3.18 -0.34 -8.99
CA PHE A 41 -2.40 0.83 -9.37
C PHE A 41 -1.43 0.44 -10.48
N PRO A 42 -1.55 1.00 -11.70
CA PRO A 42 -0.52 0.85 -12.72
C PRO A 42 0.84 1.28 -12.17
N ILE A 43 1.88 0.46 -12.33
CA ILE A 43 3.23 0.77 -11.80
C ILE A 43 3.75 2.08 -12.38
N ASP A 44 3.48 2.30 -13.67
CA ASP A 44 3.83 3.54 -14.37
C ASP A 44 3.07 4.79 -13.88
N SER A 45 1.98 4.64 -13.11
CA SER A 45 1.28 5.76 -12.47
C SER A 45 1.74 6.05 -11.04
N LEU A 46 2.52 5.16 -10.42
CA LEU A 46 3.04 5.35 -9.06
C LEU A 46 4.10 6.47 -9.04
N SER A 47 4.02 7.33 -8.02
CA SER A 47 4.95 8.45 -7.80
C SER A 47 5.73 8.32 -6.50
N SER A 48 5.04 8.06 -5.38
CA SER A 48 5.69 7.77 -4.10
C SER A 48 4.75 7.03 -3.16
N PHE A 49 5.26 6.55 -2.02
CA PHE A 49 4.43 6.07 -0.92
C PHE A 49 5.00 6.55 0.42
N ARG A 50 4.11 6.68 1.41
CA ARG A 50 4.50 6.88 2.80
C ARG A 50 3.63 6.06 3.73
N VAL A 51 4.14 5.83 4.92
CA VAL A 51 3.45 5.07 5.95
C VAL A 51 3.21 5.98 7.14
N GLU A 52 1.93 6.16 7.49
CA GLU A 52 1.54 7.02 8.59
C GLU A 52 0.96 6.22 9.75
N SER A 53 1.55 6.40 10.93
CA SER A 53 0.99 5.90 12.19
C SER A 53 -0.09 6.87 12.68
N SER A 54 -1.30 6.37 12.92
CA SER A 54 -2.30 7.08 13.69
C SER A 54 -1.76 7.30 15.11
N LYS A 55 -1.44 8.55 15.48
CA LYS A 55 -0.90 8.93 16.80
C LYS A 55 -1.73 8.28 17.91
N GLY A 56 -1.10 7.46 18.77
CA GLY A 56 -1.67 7.04 20.04
C GLY A 56 -2.03 5.57 20.24
N ARG A 57 -1.60 4.64 19.38
CA ARG A 57 -1.67 3.21 19.70
C ARG A 57 -0.32 2.53 19.46
N SER A 58 0.19 1.80 20.45
CA SER A 58 1.17 0.73 20.24
C SER A 58 0.46 -0.36 19.46
N TRP A 59 0.91 -0.66 18.24
CA TRP A 59 0.32 -1.73 17.44
C TRP A 59 1.24 -2.95 17.50
N GLU A 60 0.95 -3.85 18.45
CA GLU A 60 1.23 -5.28 18.31
C GLU A 60 0.09 -5.87 17.48
N GLY A 61 0.20 -5.79 16.15
CA GLY A 61 -0.76 -6.40 15.24
C GLY A 61 0.00 -6.97 14.06
N ASP A 62 -0.26 -8.24 13.76
CA ASP A 62 0.47 -9.04 12.78
C ASP A 62 0.39 -8.37 11.40
N SER A 63 1.42 -7.58 11.08
CA SER A 63 1.46 -6.73 9.89
C SER A 63 2.12 -7.50 8.74
N THR A 64 1.74 -8.77 8.55
CA THR A 64 2.39 -9.69 7.60
C THR A 64 2.37 -9.15 6.17
N ILE A 65 1.36 -8.35 5.81
CA ILE A 65 1.18 -7.75 4.48
C ILE A 65 1.87 -6.39 4.33
N LEU A 66 2.19 -5.71 5.44
CA LEU A 66 2.84 -4.40 5.37
C LEU A 66 4.24 -4.49 4.76
N ASN A 67 5.06 -5.40 5.27
CA ASN A 67 6.43 -5.58 4.80
C ASN A 67 6.49 -5.92 3.29
N PRO A 68 5.74 -6.89 2.76
CA PRO A 68 5.75 -7.17 1.32
C PRO A 68 5.21 -5.99 0.50
N ALA A 69 4.16 -5.29 0.95
CA ALA A 69 3.66 -4.11 0.24
C ALA A 69 4.73 -3.00 0.14
N ILE A 70 5.45 -2.73 1.24
CA ILE A 70 6.56 -1.76 1.26
C ILE A 70 7.67 -2.21 0.31
N ILE A 71 8.10 -3.47 0.38
CA ILE A 71 9.18 -4.00 -0.48
C ILE A 71 8.81 -3.87 -1.96
N ILE A 72 7.60 -4.24 -2.33
CA ILE A 72 7.11 -4.14 -3.71
C ILE A 72 7.08 -2.69 -4.17
N LEU A 73 6.48 -1.79 -3.37
CA LEU A 73 6.38 -0.38 -3.72
C LEU A 73 7.77 0.27 -3.85
N SER A 74 8.72 -0.06 -2.96
CA SER A 74 10.11 0.40 -3.06
C SER A 74 10.83 -0.08 -4.32
N GLN A 75 10.47 -1.24 -4.88
CA GLN A 75 11.06 -1.75 -6.13
C GLN A 75 10.41 -1.16 -7.39
N CYS A 76 9.13 -0.78 -7.29
CA CYS A 76 8.35 -0.22 -8.38
C CYS A 76 8.56 1.28 -8.58
N LEU A 77 9.11 1.97 -7.58
CA LEU A 77 9.34 3.40 -7.61
C LEU A 77 10.78 3.74 -8.06
N PRO A 78 10.96 4.82 -8.85
CA PRO A 78 12.26 5.27 -9.32
C PRO A 78 13.14 5.86 -8.22
#